data_AF-A0A2Z3UFZ9-F1
#
_entry.id   AF-A0A2Z3UFZ9-F1
#
_cell.length_a   1.000
_cell.length_b   1.000
_cell.length_c   1.000
_cell.angle_alpha   90.00
_cell.angle_beta   90.00
_cell.angle_gamma   90.00
#
_symmetry.space_group_name_H-M   'P 1'
#
loop_
_entity.id
_entity.type
_entity.pdbx_description
1 polymer ?
#
loop_
_entity_poly.entity_id
_entity_poly.type
_entity_poly.pdbx_seq_one_letter_code
_entity_poly.pdbx_strand_id
1 'polypeptide(L)'
;MQRIADLIGAEADRADQVTLAHGNELEKSGAVQLVRFSPPLVTAEVADGAACVEFRIVDGALRWYCTCLEGRSGTFCAHCVATAQSVRVRADRKASPEEPPPAPESTFPIAS
;
A
#
# COMPACT_ATOMS: atom_id res chain seq x y z
N MET A 1 -0.93 20.13 3.08
CA MET A 1 -1.67 18.97 3.62
C MET A 1 -0.82 17.74 3.39
N GLN A 2 -0.34 17.07 4.44
CA GLN A 2 0.51 15.87 4.30
C GLN A 2 -0.34 14.71 3.76
N ARG A 3 0.20 13.93 2.81
CA ARG A 3 -0.51 12.77 2.28
C ARG A 3 -0.28 11.58 3.20
N ILE A 4 -1.30 10.76 3.40
CA ILE A 4 -1.18 9.58 4.26
C ILE A 4 -0.10 8.61 3.75
N ALA A 5 0.12 8.53 2.43
CA ALA A 5 1.19 7.72 1.85
C ALA A 5 2.59 8.16 2.30
N ASP A 6 2.84 9.47 2.40
CA ASP A 6 4.13 10.01 2.84
C ASP A 6 4.37 9.68 4.31
N LEU A 7 3.34 9.86 5.13
CA LEU A 7 3.36 9.56 6.56
C LEU A 7 3.56 8.08 6.85
N ILE A 8 2.79 7.21 6.17
CA ILE A 8 2.92 5.76 6.29
C ILE A 8 4.34 5.32 5.87
N GLY A 9 4.87 5.91 4.79
CA GLY A 9 6.21 5.62 4.33
C GLY A 9 7.28 5.98 5.36
N ALA A 10 7.20 7.18 5.95
CA ALA A 10 8.15 7.61 6.97
C ALA A 10 8.10 6.75 8.25
N GLU A 11 6.94 6.18 8.62
CA GLU A 11 6.91 5.17 9.69
C GLU A 11 7.53 3.84 9.27
N ALA A 12 7.21 3.36 8.07
CA ALA A 12 7.79 2.11 7.58
C ALA A 12 9.33 2.17 7.51
N ASP A 13 9.91 3.30 7.09
CA ASP A 13 11.36 3.46 6.99
C ASP A 13 12.08 3.48 8.36
N ARG A 14 11.34 3.65 9.47
CA ARG A 14 11.86 3.55 10.84
C ARG A 14 11.76 2.15 11.45
N ALA A 15 11.05 1.24 10.80
CA ALA A 15 10.96 -0.13 11.28
C ALA A 15 12.35 -0.80 11.25
N ASP A 16 12.58 -1.73 12.18
CA ASP A 16 13.82 -2.49 12.19
C ASP A 16 13.95 -3.37 10.94
N GLN A 17 15.18 -3.86 10.69
CA GLN A 17 15.48 -4.60 9.46
C GLN A 17 14.72 -5.94 9.35
N VAL A 18 14.39 -6.59 10.47
CA VAL A 18 13.66 -7.87 10.48
C VAL A 18 12.20 -7.61 10.10
N THR A 19 11.58 -6.62 10.73
CA THR A 19 10.21 -6.17 10.45
C THR A 19 10.09 -5.68 9.01
N LEU A 20 11.09 -4.94 8.51
CA LEU A 20 11.18 -4.51 7.11
C LEU A 20 11.24 -5.70 6.15
N ALA A 21 12.14 -6.66 6.39
CA ALA A 21 12.30 -7.82 5.52
C ALA A 21 11.00 -8.65 5.45
N HIS A 22 10.40 -8.95 6.60
CA HIS A 22 9.16 -9.73 6.64
C HIS A 22 7.99 -8.99 5.98
N GLY A 23 7.85 -7.68 6.23
CA GLY A 23 6.82 -6.88 5.56
C GLY A 23 6.97 -6.85 4.03
N ASN A 24 8.21 -6.79 3.53
CA ASN A 24 8.50 -6.88 2.09
C ASN A 24 8.08 -8.23 1.49
N GLU A 25 8.30 -9.33 2.22
CA GLU A 25 7.91 -10.66 1.75
C GLU A 25 6.38 -10.81 1.68
N LEU A 26 5.67 -10.28 2.68
CA LEU A 26 4.20 -10.25 2.69
C LEU A 26 3.62 -9.42 1.54
N GLU A 27 4.21 -8.26 1.23
CA GLU A 27 3.77 -7.45 0.09
C GLU A 27 4.02 -8.17 -1.23
N LYS A 28 5.24 -8.67 -1.46
CA LYS A 28 5.64 -9.34 -2.70
C LYS A 28 4.86 -10.63 -2.98
N SER A 29 4.44 -11.33 -1.93
CA SER A 29 3.58 -12.51 -2.04
C SER A 29 2.13 -12.19 -2.39
N GLY A 30 1.75 -10.90 -2.41
CA GLY A 30 0.38 -10.47 -2.65
C GLY A 30 -0.54 -10.73 -1.45
N ALA A 31 0.00 -10.89 -0.25
CA ALA A 31 -0.79 -11.16 0.96
C ALA A 31 -1.64 -9.96 1.40
N VAL A 32 -1.38 -8.76 0.89
CA VAL A 32 -2.04 -7.51 1.27
C VAL A 32 -3.17 -7.18 0.30
N GLN A 33 -4.38 -7.04 0.84
CA GLN A 33 -5.54 -6.51 0.13
C GLN A 33 -5.93 -5.14 0.71
N LEU A 34 -5.73 -4.07 -0.07
CA LEU A 34 -6.20 -2.73 0.31
C LEU A 34 -7.72 -2.67 0.18
N VAL A 35 -8.43 -2.67 1.31
CA VAL A 35 -9.89 -2.60 1.40
C VAL A 35 -10.38 -1.17 1.19
N ARG A 36 -9.69 -0.19 1.79
CA ARG A 36 -9.97 1.24 1.61
C ARG A 36 -8.69 1.99 1.33
N PHE A 37 -8.73 2.86 0.33
CA PHE A 37 -7.63 3.75 0.00
C PHE A 37 -8.16 5.17 -0.23
N SER A 38 -8.03 6.03 0.78
CA SER A 38 -8.49 7.42 0.73
C SER A 38 -7.47 8.35 1.41
N PRO A 39 -7.46 9.66 1.08
CA PRO A 39 -6.43 10.57 1.58
C PRO A 39 -6.24 10.61 3.11
N PRO A 40 -7.29 10.49 3.96
CA PRO A 40 -7.10 10.48 5.41
C PRO A 40 -7.12 9.09 6.05
N LEU A 41 -7.41 8.03 5.28
CA LEU A 41 -7.67 6.69 5.81
C LEU A 41 -7.31 5.61 4.78
N VAL A 42 -6.48 4.67 5.21
CA VAL A 42 -6.21 3.42 4.51
C VAL A 42 -6.56 2.26 5.42
N THR A 43 -7.26 1.26 4.89
CA THR A 43 -7.47 -0.02 5.59
C THR A 43 -7.09 -1.17 4.68
N ALA A 44 -6.53 -2.22 5.26
CA ALA A 44 -6.09 -3.40 4.54
C ALA A 44 -6.33 -4.67 5.35
N GLU A 45 -6.52 -5.76 4.64
CA GLU A 45 -6.48 -7.12 5.17
C GLU A 45 -5.17 -7.77 4.72
N VAL A 46 -4.52 -8.50 5.61
CA VAL A 46 -3.29 -9.23 5.33
C VAL A 46 -3.53 -10.71 5.60
N ALA A 47 -3.29 -11.56 4.60
CA ALA A 47 -3.59 -12.98 4.63
C ALA A 47 -2.80 -13.75 5.70
N ASP A 48 -1.76 -13.15 6.29
CA ASP A 48 -1.04 -13.69 7.44
C ASP A 48 -1.86 -13.52 8.73
N GLY A 49 -2.42 -14.63 9.22
CA GLY A 49 -3.25 -14.64 10.43
C GLY A 49 -4.55 -13.83 10.34
N ALA A 50 -4.97 -13.46 9.13
CA ALA A 50 -6.12 -12.56 8.87
C ALA A 50 -6.02 -11.24 9.64
N ALA A 51 -4.83 -10.63 9.65
CA ALA A 51 -4.61 -9.35 10.30
C ALA A 51 -5.28 -8.20 9.52
N CYS A 52 -5.90 -7.25 10.22
CA CYS A 52 -6.46 -6.03 9.66
C CYS A 52 -5.61 -4.85 10.08
N VAL A 53 -5.17 -4.05 9.11
CA VAL A 53 -4.39 -2.83 9.30
C VAL A 53 -5.26 -1.61 9.02
N GLU A 54 -5.20 -0.62 9.91
CA GLU A 54 -5.77 0.70 9.70
C GLU A 54 -4.68 1.76 9.84
N PHE A 55 -4.62 2.68 8.89
CA PHE A 55 -3.85 3.92 8.94
C PHE A 55 -4.79 5.11 8.84
N ARG A 56 -4.65 6.08 9.73
CA ARG A 56 -5.49 7.28 9.76
C ARG A 56 -4.66 8.51 10.09
N ILE A 57 -4.96 9.64 9.47
CA ILE A 57 -4.42 10.94 9.91
C ILE A 57 -5.35 11.50 10.99
N VAL A 58 -4.80 11.76 12.18
CA VAL A 58 -5.50 12.40 13.30
C VAL A 58 -4.64 13.56 13.78
N ASP A 59 -5.21 14.77 13.80
CA ASP A 59 -4.52 16.01 14.20
C ASP A 59 -3.18 16.23 13.46
N GLY A 60 -3.13 15.82 12.19
CA GLY A 60 -1.93 15.95 11.34
C GLY A 60 -0.86 14.89 11.57
N ALA A 61 -1.05 13.95 12.50
CA ALA A 61 -0.15 12.84 12.76
C ALA A 61 -0.71 11.51 12.23
N LEU A 62 0.19 10.57 11.91
CA LEU A 62 -0.22 9.22 11.58
C LEU A 62 -0.61 8.47 12.86
N ARG A 63 -1.83 7.94 12.85
CA ARG A 63 -2.27 6.89 13.77
C ARG A 63 -2.38 5.61 12.97
N TRP A 64 -2.00 4.52 13.60
CA TRP A 64 -2.01 3.21 12.98
C TRP A 64 -2.46 2.17 13.99
N TYR A 65 -3.05 1.10 13.49
CA TYR A 65 -3.49 -0.03 14.27
C TYR A 65 -3.37 -1.29 13.41
N CYS A 66 -2.97 -2.39 14.02
CA CYS A 66 -3.06 -3.71 13.42
C CYS A 66 -3.68 -4.68 14.42
N THR A 67 -4.56 -5.57 13.96
CA THR A 67 -5.19 -6.57 14.82
C THR A 67 -4.24 -7.68 15.25
N CYS A 68 -3.01 -7.79 14.74
CA CYS A 68 -2.05 -8.79 15.19
C CYS A 68 -1.54 -8.51 16.62
N LEU A 69 -0.86 -9.47 17.24
CA LEU A 69 -0.40 -9.34 18.63
C LEU A 69 0.55 -8.14 18.82
N GLU A 70 1.54 -8.00 17.94
CA GLU A 70 2.51 -6.89 17.96
C GLU A 70 1.82 -5.54 17.75
N GLY A 71 0.93 -5.46 16.76
CA GLY A 71 0.15 -4.26 16.48
C GLY A 71 -0.70 -3.81 17.67
N ARG A 72 -1.37 -4.75 18.34
CA ARG A 72 -2.14 -4.48 19.56
C ARG A 72 -1.28 -4.05 20.74
N SER A 73 -0.01 -4.45 20.78
CA SER A 73 0.96 -3.96 21.77
C SER A 73 1.53 -2.58 21.46
N GLY A 74 1.19 -1.99 20.31
CA GLY A 74 1.70 -0.68 19.90
C GLY A 74 3.04 -0.73 19.17
N THR A 75 3.41 -1.88 18.59
CA THR A 75 4.56 -2.01 17.67
C THR A 75 4.14 -1.92 16.21
N PHE A 76 4.87 -1.15 15.40
CA PHE A 76 4.64 -1.06 13.95
C PHE A 76 5.11 -2.36 13.28
N CYS A 77 4.23 -3.35 13.25
CA CYS A 77 4.53 -4.73 12.85
C CYS A 77 4.78 -4.91 11.35
N ALA A 78 5.19 -6.13 10.96
CA ALA A 78 5.40 -6.49 9.56
C ALA A 78 4.15 -6.32 8.68
N HIS A 79 2.93 -6.53 9.21
CA HIS A 79 1.68 -6.27 8.46
C HIS A 79 1.51 -4.79 8.12
N CYS A 80 1.88 -3.89 9.05
CA CYS A 80 1.86 -2.46 8.81
C CYS A 80 2.89 -2.09 7.72
N VAL A 81 4.10 -2.65 7.77
CA VAL A 81 5.12 -2.45 6.74
C VAL A 81 4.65 -2.96 5.37
N ALA A 82 4.08 -4.17 5.30
CA ALA A 82 3.56 -4.73 4.06
C ALA A 82 2.49 -3.82 3.44
N THR A 83 1.56 -3.36 4.27
CA THR A 83 0.50 -2.43 3.84
C THR A 83 1.08 -1.09 3.38
N ALA A 84 2.10 -0.57 4.06
CA ALA A 84 2.79 0.65 3.68
C ALA A 84 3.42 0.56 2.28
N GLN A 85 4.01 -0.57 1.95
CA GLN A 85 4.61 -0.81 0.65
C GLN A 85 3.55 -0.96 -0.45
N SER A 86 2.46 -1.68 -0.20
CA SER A 86 1.34 -1.76 -1.14
C SER A 86 0.73 -0.37 -1.42
N VAL A 87 0.69 0.50 -0.41
CA VAL A 87 0.27 1.91 -0.56
C VAL A 87 1.23 2.68 -1.47
N ARG A 88 2.55 2.55 -1.28
CA ARG A 88 3.58 3.17 -2.15
C ARG A 88 3.41 2.73 -3.60
N VAL A 89 3.38 1.42 -3.85
CA VAL A 89 3.20 0.83 -5.19
C VAL A 89 1.92 1.36 -5.86
N ARG A 90 0.81 1.44 -5.12
CA ARG A 90 -0.46 1.97 -5.64
C ARG A 90 -0.42 3.47 -5.91
N ALA A 91 0.25 4.25 -5.06
CA ALA A 91 0.39 5.70 -5.23
C ALA A 91 1.23 6.03 -6.46
N ASP A 92 2.34 5.30 -6.67
CA ASP A 92 3.22 5.47 -7.83
C ASP A 92 2.50 5.14 -9.14
N ARG A 93 1.72 4.04 -9.17
CA ARG A 93 0.86 3.70 -10.32
C ARG A 93 -0.18 4.78 -10.64
N LYS A 94 -0.73 5.47 -9.64
CA LYS A 94 -1.66 6.59 -9.87
C LYS A 94 -0.96 7.87 -10.35
N ALA A 95 0.32 8.04 -10.04
CA ALA A 95 1.11 9.19 -10.47
C ALA A 95 1.61 9.06 -11.91
N SER A 96 1.70 7.84 -12.43
CA SER A 96 2.02 7.53 -13.83
C SER A 96 0.72 7.23 -14.59
N PRO A 97 0.13 8.17 -15.35
CA PRO A 97 -0.95 7.83 -16.26
C PRO A 97 -0.32 6.98 -17.37
N GLU A 98 -0.67 5.70 -17.47
CA GLU A 98 -0.47 4.94 -18.70
C GLU A 98 -1.21 5.69 -19.83
N GLU A 99 -0.48 6.19 -20.82
CA GLU A 99 -1.08 6.54 -22.10
C GLU A 99 -1.75 5.27 -22.67
N PRO A 100 -2.99 5.36 -23.16
CA PRO A 100 -3.64 4.21 -23.79
C PRO A 100 -2.79 3.74 -24.97
N PRO A 101 -2.66 2.42 -25.20
CA PRO A 101 -1.90 1.91 -26.34
C PRO A 101 -2.49 2.49 -27.64
N PRO A 102 -1.66 2.88 -28.63
CA PRO A 102 -2.16 3.37 -29.90
C PRO A 102 -3.07 2.29 -30.51
N ALA A 103 -4.27 2.69 -30.93
CA ALA A 103 -5.23 1.82 -31.57
C ALA A 103 -4.57 1.06 -32.73
N PRO A 104 -4.90 -0.22 -32.97
CA PRO A 104 -4.34 -0.96 -34.08
C PRO A 104 -4.71 -0.24 -35.39
N GLU A 105 -3.69 0.19 -36.15
CA GLU A 105 -3.87 0.72 -37.49
C GLU A 105 -4.54 -0.35 -38.34
N SER A 106 -5.83 -0.14 -38.62
CA SER A 106 -6.61 -0.97 -39.52
C SER A 106 -6.15 -0.70 -40.94
N THR A 107 -5.11 -1.41 -41.39
CA THR A 107 -4.71 -1.42 -42.80
C THR A 107 -5.76 -2.20 -43.60
N PHE A 108 -6.79 -1.50 -44.06
CA PHE A 108 -7.59 -1.97 -45.20
C PHE A 108 -6.80 -1.70 -46.48
N PRO A 109 -6.37 -2.71 -47.24
CA PRO A 109 -5.97 -2.47 -48.62
C PRO A 109 -7.20 -2.19 -49.47
N ILE A 110 -7.23 -1.01 -50.09
CA ILE A 110 -8.18 -0.64 -51.15
C ILE A 110 -7.69 -1.28 -52.46
N ALA A 111 -8.55 -2.13 -53.02
CA ALA A 111 -8.83 -2.44 -54.43
C ALA A 111 -7.72 -2.83 -55.43
N SER A 112 -7.97 -3.89 -56.19
CA SER A 112 -8.29 -3.79 -57.64
C SER A 112 -9.12 -4.98 -58.08
#